data_AF-A0A2D6PSW5-F1
#
_entry.id   AF-A0A2D6PSW5-F1
#
_cell.length_a   1.000
_cell.length_b   1.000
_cell.length_c   1.000
_cell.angle_alpha   90.00
_cell.angle_beta   90.00
_cell.angle_gamma   90.00
#
_symmetry.space_group_name_H-M   'P 1'
#
loop_
_entity.id
_entity.type
_entity.pdbx_description
1 polymer ?
#
loop_
_entity_poly.entity_id
_entity_poly.type
_entity_poly.pdbx_seq_one_letter_code
_entity_poly.pdbx_strand_id
1 'polypeptide(L)'
;MTRNRSFVPVLCLVLIAVVLPVSLHAQRRGANEVEKILHGLEQGMVALRKVGGQQRLIGQLKEVAAHVKRQHAESRRPRERRGERRASGGGSERAMAERQLKIKRWALEAIKESGNKGAAEMMREAVRALEVGLEGRRDEEAAKIRKAAPELGAQVELLLWAGRLHKEKGRADKSHACTQLGRDYQERFKKRREKEGRREKEGRREKEGRREKEGRREKEGRREKERGREKERGREKERGRDENPERRIGRRHLQIKKWAWDAFREANKPDRADLAKRMWQAAAIRLEGQHNTEEGRGVIKREPSLGNQAELLRAAHGLYKEWGHQERAGATAELAEVYMKKVRGRRERGPERERDRDRGARVPRHGHGDIEERIGDIEERLKRLERVIDRLAGQLKRRDKKL
;
A
#
# COMPACT_ATOMS: atom_id res chain seq x y z
N MET A 1 40.81 50.33 33.58
CA MET A 1 40.55 49.23 32.60
C MET A 1 40.00 48.00 33.31
N THR A 2 38.72 48.01 33.68
CA THR A 2 38.01 46.88 34.30
C THR A 2 37.34 46.05 33.20
N ARG A 3 37.79 44.81 33.03
CA ARG A 3 37.33 43.89 31.97
C ARG A 3 35.85 43.52 32.14
N ASN A 4 35.05 43.82 31.12
CA ASN A 4 33.65 43.37 30.93
C ASN A 4 33.54 41.83 30.93
N ARG A 5 33.39 41.22 32.12
CA ARG A 5 33.18 39.78 32.32
C ARG A 5 31.70 39.35 32.22
N SER A 6 30.76 40.27 32.06
CA SER A 6 29.31 39.98 32.17
C SER A 6 28.58 39.64 30.85
N PHE A 7 29.22 39.80 29.69
CA PHE A 7 28.56 39.57 28.38
C PHE A 7 28.52 38.09 27.97
N VAL A 8 29.43 37.32 28.55
CA VAL A 8 29.80 35.98 28.14
C VAL A 8 28.78 34.89 28.57
N PRO A 9 28.14 34.95 29.76
CA PRO A 9 27.15 33.94 30.15
C PRO A 9 25.83 34.00 29.37
N VAL A 10 25.44 35.20 28.92
CA VAL A 10 24.16 35.42 28.20
C VAL A 10 24.22 34.85 26.80
N LEU A 11 25.35 35.00 26.10
CA LEU A 11 25.55 34.41 24.77
C LEU A 11 25.56 32.87 24.83
N CYS A 12 26.10 32.28 25.90
CA CYS A 12 26.09 30.83 26.11
C CYS A 12 24.68 30.29 26.38
N LEU A 13 23.85 31.01 27.14
CA LEU A 13 22.47 30.62 27.41
C LEU A 13 21.60 30.67 26.15
N VAL A 14 21.82 31.65 25.26
CA VAL A 14 21.14 31.72 23.96
C VAL A 14 21.56 30.57 23.05
N LEU A 15 22.85 30.24 22.99
CA LEU A 15 23.36 29.09 22.23
C LEU A 15 22.82 27.75 22.77
N ILE A 16 22.76 27.57 24.08
CA ILE A 16 22.24 26.34 24.70
C ILE A 16 20.72 26.21 24.50
N ALA A 17 19.97 27.32 24.61
CA ALA A 17 18.51 27.34 24.43
C ALA A 17 18.08 27.10 22.97
N VAL A 18 18.90 27.47 21.99
CA VAL A 18 18.61 27.24 20.56
C VAL A 18 19.06 25.85 20.11
N VAL A 19 20.15 25.32 20.67
CA VAL A 19 20.75 24.04 20.22
C VAL A 19 20.10 22.80 20.88
N LEU A 20 19.60 22.90 22.12
CA LEU A 20 18.98 21.76 22.82
C LEU A 20 17.64 21.28 22.23
N PRO A 21 16.70 22.15 21.83
CA PRO A 21 15.43 21.70 21.22
C PRO A 21 15.64 20.99 19.87
N VAL A 22 16.69 21.38 19.16
CA VAL A 22 17.04 20.85 17.83
C VAL A 22 17.58 19.41 17.92
N SER A 23 18.25 19.06 19.01
CA SER A 23 18.79 17.71 19.24
C SER A 23 17.70 16.67 19.50
N LEU A 24 16.58 17.06 20.12
CA LEU A 24 15.42 16.17 20.34
C LEU A 24 14.51 16.04 19.11
N HIS A 25 14.53 17.02 18.18
CA HIS A 25 13.75 16.98 16.94
C HIS A 25 14.49 16.39 15.73
N ALA A 26 15.82 16.27 15.78
CA ALA A 26 16.64 15.71 14.70
C ALA A 26 16.35 14.23 14.38
N GLN A 27 15.70 13.50 15.30
CA GLN A 27 15.39 12.08 15.10
C GLN A 27 14.38 11.81 13.96
N ARG A 28 13.70 12.84 13.45
CA ARG A 28 12.68 12.71 12.37
C ARG A 28 13.02 13.39 11.05
N ARG A 29 14.10 14.18 10.95
CA ARG A 29 14.43 14.93 9.72
C ARG A 29 15.65 14.34 9.00
N GLY A 30 15.65 14.46 7.66
CA GLY A 30 16.61 13.82 6.77
C GLY A 30 18.08 14.28 6.92
N ALA A 31 19.00 13.63 6.20
CA ALA A 31 20.44 13.83 6.31
C ALA A 31 20.90 15.31 6.23
N ASN A 32 20.21 16.12 5.43
CA ASN A 32 20.54 17.53 5.21
C ASN A 32 20.37 18.40 6.47
N GLU A 33 19.49 18.04 7.42
CA GLU A 33 19.30 18.83 8.64
C GLU A 33 20.41 18.59 9.66
N VAL A 34 20.98 17.38 9.70
CA VAL A 34 22.12 17.07 10.57
C VAL A 34 23.36 17.85 10.14
N GLU A 35 23.59 18.00 8.85
CA GLU A 35 24.71 18.79 8.32
C GLU A 35 24.58 20.27 8.69
N LYS A 36 23.36 20.84 8.62
CA LYS A 36 23.11 22.22 9.07
C LYS A 36 23.38 22.42 10.55
N ILE A 37 23.01 21.46 11.39
CA ILE A 37 23.27 21.50 12.84
C ILE A 37 24.78 21.48 13.11
N LEU A 38 25.51 20.57 12.46
CA LEU A 38 26.96 20.48 12.60
C LEU A 38 27.64 21.76 12.11
N HIS A 39 27.17 22.35 11.01
CA HIS A 39 27.66 23.62 10.49
C HIS A 39 27.41 24.78 11.48
N GLY A 40 26.22 24.86 12.07
CA GLY A 40 25.90 25.87 13.10
C GLY A 40 26.78 25.75 14.35
N LEU A 41 27.07 24.53 14.80
CA LEU A 41 28.00 24.28 15.91
C LEU A 41 29.42 24.73 15.56
N GLU A 42 29.88 24.47 14.34
CA GLU A 42 31.20 24.92 13.86
C GLU A 42 31.32 26.44 13.79
N GLN A 43 30.30 27.13 13.26
CA GLN A 43 30.24 28.60 13.24
C GLN A 43 30.26 29.18 14.66
N GLY A 44 29.50 28.59 15.59
CA GLY A 44 29.51 28.99 17.01
C GLY A 44 30.90 28.86 17.65
N MET A 45 31.61 27.76 17.37
CA MET A 45 32.99 27.58 17.86
C MET A 45 33.97 28.61 17.29
N VAL A 46 33.84 28.98 16.00
CA VAL A 46 34.66 30.02 15.38
C VAL A 46 34.41 31.38 16.03
N ALA A 47 33.15 31.74 16.27
CA ALA A 47 32.79 32.97 16.96
C ALA A 47 33.39 33.03 18.38
N LEU A 48 33.31 31.93 19.13
CA LEU A 48 33.89 31.85 20.49
C LEU A 48 35.42 31.99 20.50
N ARG A 49 36.13 31.52 19.47
CA ARG A 49 37.58 31.73 19.35
C ARG A 49 37.93 33.20 19.14
N LYS A 50 37.17 33.91 18.30
CA LYS A 50 37.40 35.33 18.01
C LYS A 50 37.24 36.23 19.25
N VAL A 51 36.38 35.85 20.19
CA VAL A 51 36.15 36.59 21.45
C VAL A 51 37.20 36.26 22.52
N GLY A 52 38.15 35.35 22.26
CA GLY A 52 39.36 35.17 23.07
C GLY A 52 39.16 34.63 24.49
N GLY A 53 38.01 34.01 24.81
CA GLY A 53 37.62 33.85 26.22
C GLY A 53 37.10 32.48 26.68
N GLN A 54 36.91 31.47 25.84
CA GLN A 54 36.06 30.33 26.25
C GLN A 54 36.51 28.94 25.75
N GLN A 55 37.76 28.57 26.01
CA GLN A 55 38.25 27.21 25.72
C GLN A 55 37.34 26.11 26.31
N ARG A 56 36.78 26.35 27.51
CA ARG A 56 35.85 25.41 28.16
C ARG A 56 34.57 25.18 27.35
N LEU A 57 33.97 26.22 26.78
CA LEU A 57 32.73 26.08 25.99
C LEU A 57 32.99 25.59 24.57
N ILE A 58 34.14 25.92 23.99
CA ILE A 58 34.59 25.28 22.75
C ILE A 58 34.72 23.76 22.99
N GLY A 59 35.23 23.34 24.15
CA GLY A 59 35.24 21.94 24.56
C GLY A 59 33.85 21.31 24.59
N GLN A 60 32.88 21.97 25.25
CA GLN A 60 31.50 21.48 25.34
C GLN A 60 30.81 21.40 23.96
N LEU A 61 31.00 22.39 23.08
CA LEU A 61 30.45 22.35 21.71
C LEU A 61 31.08 21.24 20.88
N LYS A 62 32.38 20.95 21.05
CA LYS A 62 33.03 19.79 20.40
C LYS A 62 32.42 18.47 20.86
N GLU A 63 32.12 18.32 22.14
CA GLU A 63 31.47 17.12 22.68
C GLU A 63 30.07 16.93 22.11
N VAL A 64 29.27 18.01 22.02
CA VAL A 64 27.94 17.98 21.40
C VAL A 64 28.04 17.61 19.92
N ALA A 65 28.95 18.23 19.17
CA ALA A 65 29.16 17.90 17.76
C ALA A 65 29.60 16.43 17.57
N ALA A 66 30.47 15.92 18.45
CA ALA A 66 30.89 14.52 18.44
C ALA A 66 29.74 13.56 18.78
N HIS A 67 28.83 13.96 19.68
CA HIS A 67 27.63 13.18 20.00
C HIS A 67 26.66 13.14 18.81
N VAL A 68 26.38 14.27 18.18
CA VAL A 68 25.54 14.36 16.96
C VAL A 68 26.14 13.53 15.82
N LYS A 69 27.47 13.59 15.60
CA LYS A 69 28.17 12.76 14.61
C LYS A 69 28.04 11.26 14.92
N ARG A 70 28.18 10.85 16.19
CA ARG A 70 28.00 9.44 16.61
C ARG A 70 26.57 8.96 16.38
N GLN A 71 25.56 9.72 16.79
CA GLN A 71 24.15 9.38 16.54
C GLN A 71 23.81 9.34 15.05
N HIS A 72 24.39 10.23 14.24
CA HIS A 72 24.21 10.20 12.79
C HIS A 72 24.87 8.96 12.15
N ALA A 73 26.07 8.59 12.60
CA ALA A 73 26.74 7.37 12.16
C ALA A 73 25.96 6.12 12.57
N GLU A 74 25.44 6.07 13.81
CA GLU A 74 24.62 4.96 14.31
C GLU A 74 23.28 4.83 13.60
N SER A 75 22.65 5.94 13.20
CA SER A 75 21.44 5.90 12.36
C SER A 75 21.72 5.54 10.90
N ARG A 76 22.96 5.69 10.41
CA ARG A 76 23.40 5.19 9.09
C ARG A 76 23.80 3.70 9.09
N ARG A 77 24.33 3.16 10.20
CA ARG A 77 24.78 1.76 10.32
C ARG A 77 23.73 0.68 9.94
N PRO A 78 22.41 0.84 10.20
CA PRO A 78 21.38 -0.09 9.73
C PRO A 78 21.19 -0.11 8.21
N ARG A 79 21.55 0.99 7.51
CA ARG A 79 21.42 1.09 6.05
C ARG A 79 22.64 0.55 5.31
N GLU A 80 23.85 0.73 5.84
CA GLU A 80 25.08 0.21 5.21
C GLU A 80 25.21 -1.31 5.33
N ARG A 81 24.86 -1.93 6.48
CA ARG A 81 24.82 -3.40 6.61
C ARG A 81 23.74 -4.07 5.74
N ARG A 82 22.71 -3.33 5.31
CA ARG A 82 21.73 -3.78 4.29
C ARG A 82 22.24 -3.57 2.86
N GLY A 83 23.22 -2.69 2.64
CA GLY A 83 23.88 -2.47 1.36
C GLY A 83 24.94 -3.54 1.06
N GLU A 84 25.77 -3.89 2.03
CA GLU A 84 26.84 -4.90 1.83
C GLU A 84 26.30 -6.32 1.65
N ARG A 85 25.20 -6.71 2.33
CA ARG A 85 24.52 -7.99 2.05
C ARG A 85 23.81 -8.04 0.68
N ARG A 86 23.63 -6.92 -0.01
CA ARG A 86 23.10 -6.89 -1.39
C ARG A 86 24.19 -7.01 -2.45
N ALA A 87 25.43 -6.61 -2.13
CA ALA A 87 26.55 -6.70 -3.07
C ALA A 87 26.94 -8.16 -3.38
N SER A 88 26.84 -9.08 -2.41
CA SER A 88 27.10 -10.51 -2.63
C SER A 88 25.91 -11.30 -3.20
N GLY A 89 24.68 -10.77 -3.12
CA GLY A 89 23.47 -11.36 -3.71
C GLY A 89 23.15 -10.89 -5.14
N GLY A 90 23.73 -9.76 -5.57
CA GLY A 90 23.42 -9.10 -6.84
C GLY A 90 23.82 -9.87 -8.11
N GLY A 91 24.78 -10.80 -8.01
CA GLY A 91 25.14 -11.67 -9.13
C GLY A 91 23.96 -12.53 -9.60
N SER A 92 23.10 -12.96 -8.68
CA SER A 92 21.96 -13.81 -9.01
C SER A 92 20.83 -13.06 -9.74
N GLU A 93 20.56 -11.81 -9.34
CA GLU A 93 19.53 -10.99 -9.95
C GLU A 93 19.94 -10.51 -11.35
N ARG A 94 21.20 -10.07 -11.51
CA ARG A 94 21.74 -9.65 -12.81
C ARG A 94 21.79 -10.82 -13.78
N ALA A 95 22.30 -11.99 -13.36
CA ALA A 95 22.33 -13.19 -14.19
C ALA A 95 20.91 -13.65 -14.58
N MET A 96 19.93 -13.55 -13.66
CA MET A 96 18.53 -13.84 -13.98
C MET A 96 18.00 -12.86 -15.04
N ALA A 97 18.27 -11.56 -14.91
CA ALA A 97 17.82 -10.56 -15.87
C ALA A 97 18.49 -10.72 -17.25
N GLU A 98 19.78 -11.05 -17.29
CA GLU A 98 20.50 -11.38 -18.54
C GLU A 98 19.91 -12.63 -19.21
N ARG A 99 19.59 -13.68 -18.44
CA ARG A 99 18.87 -14.86 -18.96
C ARG A 99 17.50 -14.50 -19.52
N GLN A 100 16.74 -13.65 -18.84
CA GLN A 100 15.44 -13.19 -19.32
C GLN A 100 15.57 -12.37 -20.60
N LEU A 101 16.59 -11.52 -20.71
CA LEU A 101 16.89 -10.74 -21.90
C LEU A 101 17.19 -11.65 -23.09
N LYS A 102 18.03 -12.67 -22.90
CA LYS A 102 18.33 -13.68 -23.92
C LYS A 102 17.07 -14.37 -24.44
N ILE A 103 16.18 -14.81 -23.55
CA ILE A 103 14.92 -15.46 -23.92
C ILE A 103 13.99 -14.50 -24.67
N LYS A 104 13.87 -13.24 -24.22
CA LYS A 104 13.06 -12.23 -24.91
C LYS A 104 13.58 -11.90 -26.31
N ARG A 105 14.90 -11.91 -26.52
CA ARG A 105 15.49 -11.77 -27.86
C ARG A 105 15.14 -12.96 -28.77
N TRP A 106 15.18 -14.19 -28.26
CA TRP A 106 14.69 -15.36 -29.01
C TRP A 106 13.20 -15.25 -29.33
N ALA A 107 12.39 -14.72 -28.41
CA ALA A 107 10.97 -14.49 -28.67
C ALA A 107 10.76 -13.46 -29.78
N LEU A 108 11.52 -12.35 -29.75
CA LEU A 108 11.51 -11.32 -30.78
C LEU A 108 11.87 -11.89 -32.17
N GLU A 109 12.91 -12.72 -32.26
CA GLU A 109 13.30 -13.40 -33.51
C GLU A 109 12.15 -14.23 -34.09
N ALA A 110 11.54 -15.11 -33.29
CA ALA A 110 10.45 -15.96 -33.75
C ALA A 110 9.24 -15.15 -34.24
N ILE A 111 8.88 -14.09 -33.51
CA ILE A 111 7.74 -13.22 -33.86
C ILE A 111 8.03 -12.42 -35.14
N LYS A 112 9.27 -11.95 -35.34
CA LYS A 112 9.67 -11.30 -36.60
C LYS A 112 9.56 -12.26 -37.78
N GLU A 113 10.07 -13.48 -37.62
CA GLU A 113 10.02 -14.52 -38.64
C GLU A 113 8.58 -14.94 -38.98
N SER A 114 7.59 -14.69 -38.11
CA SER A 114 6.17 -14.97 -38.39
C SER A 114 5.45 -13.84 -39.13
N GLY A 115 6.11 -12.72 -39.43
CA GLY A 115 5.54 -11.58 -40.15
C GLY A 115 4.62 -10.66 -39.33
N ASN A 116 4.39 -10.92 -38.04
CA ASN A 116 3.53 -10.06 -37.22
C ASN A 116 4.30 -8.84 -36.70
N LYS A 117 4.27 -7.75 -37.47
CA LYS A 117 5.02 -6.51 -37.19
C LYS A 117 4.65 -5.88 -35.84
N GLY A 118 3.35 -5.81 -35.50
CA GLY A 118 2.89 -5.18 -34.25
C GLY A 118 3.34 -5.96 -32.99
N ALA A 119 3.23 -7.29 -33.02
CA ALA A 119 3.73 -8.12 -31.92
C ALA A 119 5.26 -8.08 -31.80
N ALA A 120 5.97 -8.00 -32.93
CA ALA A 120 7.43 -7.84 -32.93
C ALA A 120 7.85 -6.50 -32.30
N GLU A 121 7.12 -5.43 -32.58
CA GLU A 121 7.38 -4.11 -32.00
C GLU A 121 7.18 -4.10 -30.48
N MET A 122 6.05 -4.64 -29.99
CA MET A 122 5.81 -4.78 -28.55
C MET A 122 6.91 -5.60 -27.85
N MET A 123 7.35 -6.72 -28.45
CA MET A 123 8.44 -7.51 -27.88
C MET A 123 9.78 -6.76 -27.93
N ARG A 124 10.04 -5.96 -28.97
CA ARG A 124 11.23 -5.10 -29.07
C ARG A 124 11.26 -4.06 -27.96
N GLU A 125 10.14 -3.41 -27.67
CA GLU A 125 10.02 -2.46 -26.56
C GLU A 125 10.26 -3.15 -25.20
N ALA A 126 9.71 -4.35 -25.01
CA ALA A 126 9.96 -5.15 -23.81
C ALA A 126 11.44 -5.54 -23.63
N VAL A 127 12.15 -5.84 -24.73
CA VAL A 127 13.60 -6.08 -24.74
C VAL A 127 14.36 -4.81 -24.34
N ARG A 128 14.08 -3.68 -25.01
CA ARG A 128 14.74 -2.39 -24.77
C ARG A 128 14.58 -1.91 -23.33
N ALA A 129 13.39 -2.07 -22.76
CA ALA A 129 13.14 -1.71 -21.36
C ALA A 129 13.93 -2.57 -20.36
N LEU A 130 14.18 -3.84 -20.67
CA LEU A 130 15.00 -4.72 -19.83
C LEU A 130 16.49 -4.39 -19.95
N GLU A 131 16.97 -4.05 -21.15
CA GLU A 131 18.35 -3.60 -21.40
C GLU A 131 18.67 -2.35 -20.58
N VAL A 132 17.82 -1.32 -20.67
CA VAL A 132 17.94 -0.09 -19.87
C VAL A 132 17.92 -0.38 -18.37
N GLY A 133 17.12 -1.36 -17.95
CA GLY A 133 17.09 -1.82 -16.55
C GLY A 133 18.40 -2.45 -16.09
N LEU A 134 19.03 -3.27 -16.95
CA LEU A 134 20.32 -3.91 -16.71
C LEU A 134 21.48 -2.92 -16.70
N GLU A 135 21.43 -1.88 -17.54
CA GLU A 135 22.38 -0.76 -17.52
C GLU A 135 22.28 0.08 -16.24
N GLY A 136 21.17 -0.05 -15.50
CA GLY A 136 20.93 0.70 -14.27
C GLY A 136 20.61 2.19 -14.50
N ARG A 137 20.29 2.58 -15.75
CA ARG A 137 19.94 3.97 -16.09
C ARG A 137 18.68 4.45 -15.35
N ARG A 138 18.72 5.70 -14.88
CA ARG A 138 17.63 6.34 -14.12
C ARG A 138 17.20 7.70 -14.68
N ASP A 139 17.70 8.06 -15.85
CA ASP A 139 17.32 9.28 -16.55
C ASP A 139 15.87 9.25 -17.08
N GLU A 140 15.39 10.41 -17.54
CA GLU A 140 14.01 10.57 -18.02
C GLU A 140 13.73 9.71 -19.26
N GLU A 141 14.73 9.55 -20.14
CA GLU A 141 14.62 8.71 -21.32
C GLU A 141 14.42 7.23 -20.93
N ALA A 142 15.19 6.74 -19.96
CA ALA A 142 15.05 5.40 -19.40
C ALA A 142 13.67 5.19 -18.74
N ALA A 143 13.08 6.24 -18.17
CA ALA A 143 11.71 6.19 -17.65
C ALA A 143 10.68 6.09 -18.79
N LYS A 144 10.84 6.86 -19.88
CA LYS A 144 9.99 6.78 -21.08
C LYS A 144 10.04 5.39 -21.72
N ILE A 145 11.23 4.82 -21.89
CA ILE A 145 11.43 3.47 -22.45
C ILE A 145 10.73 2.42 -21.57
N ARG A 146 10.87 2.50 -20.25
CA ARG A 146 10.20 1.57 -19.32
C ARG A 146 8.68 1.72 -19.32
N LYS A 147 8.16 2.92 -19.52
CA LYS A 147 6.72 3.20 -19.59
C LYS A 147 6.10 2.72 -20.90
N ALA A 148 6.86 2.78 -22.00
CA ALA A 148 6.43 2.28 -23.31
C ALA A 148 6.39 0.74 -23.38
N ALA A 149 7.13 0.05 -22.51
CA ALA A 149 7.13 -1.41 -22.48
C ALA A 149 5.71 -1.97 -22.29
N PRO A 150 5.33 -3.03 -23.01
CA PRO A 150 4.01 -3.63 -22.88
C PRO A 150 3.79 -4.15 -21.46
N GLU A 151 2.53 -4.12 -21.01
CA GLU A 151 2.17 -4.63 -19.69
C GLU A 151 2.56 -6.10 -19.52
N LEU A 152 2.75 -6.52 -18.27
CA LEU A 152 3.19 -7.89 -17.95
C LEU A 152 2.24 -8.96 -18.54
N GLY A 153 0.93 -8.68 -18.61
CA GLY A 153 -0.05 -9.57 -19.25
C GLY A 153 0.23 -9.78 -20.74
N ALA A 154 0.43 -8.69 -21.50
CA ALA A 154 0.78 -8.75 -22.92
C ALA A 154 2.13 -9.47 -23.13
N GLN A 155 3.12 -9.25 -22.25
CA GLN A 155 4.40 -9.96 -22.32
C GLN A 155 4.24 -11.47 -22.14
N VAL A 156 3.32 -11.94 -21.28
CA VAL A 156 3.02 -13.37 -21.11
C VAL A 156 2.49 -13.95 -22.42
N GLU A 157 1.52 -13.29 -23.04
CA GLU A 157 0.91 -13.77 -24.29
C GLU A 157 1.94 -13.86 -25.41
N LEU A 158 2.77 -12.83 -25.58
CA LEU A 158 3.84 -12.82 -26.58
C LEU A 158 4.87 -13.93 -26.35
N LEU A 159 5.27 -14.19 -25.10
CA LEU A 159 6.22 -15.25 -24.77
C LEU A 159 5.65 -16.65 -25.03
N LEU A 160 4.38 -16.90 -24.65
CA LEU A 160 3.72 -18.17 -24.91
C LEU A 160 3.50 -18.40 -26.42
N TRP A 161 3.18 -17.34 -27.15
CA TRP A 161 3.04 -17.43 -28.61
C TRP A 161 4.39 -17.68 -29.29
N ALA A 162 5.45 -16.98 -28.92
CA ALA A 162 6.79 -17.25 -29.41
C ALA A 162 7.27 -18.68 -29.08
N GLY A 163 6.85 -19.22 -27.92
CA GLY A 163 7.07 -20.62 -27.56
C GLY A 163 6.45 -21.58 -28.59
N ARG A 164 5.22 -21.32 -29.06
CA ARG A 164 4.57 -22.12 -30.12
C ARG A 164 5.30 -22.01 -31.46
N LEU A 165 5.67 -20.79 -31.86
CA LEU A 165 6.41 -20.55 -33.12
C LEU A 165 7.77 -21.29 -33.14
N HIS A 166 8.52 -21.30 -32.03
CA HIS A 166 9.76 -22.09 -31.95
C HIS A 166 9.50 -23.60 -31.99
N LYS A 167 8.38 -24.07 -31.42
CA LYS A 167 7.99 -25.49 -31.46
C LYS A 167 7.70 -25.93 -32.90
N GLU A 168 6.94 -25.14 -33.65
CA GLU A 168 6.62 -25.40 -35.06
C GLU A 168 7.88 -25.47 -35.94
N LYS A 169 8.94 -24.72 -35.57
CA LYS A 169 10.24 -24.71 -36.26
C LYS A 169 11.22 -25.77 -35.77
N GLY A 170 10.80 -26.71 -34.92
CA GLY A 170 11.68 -27.75 -34.37
C GLY A 170 12.73 -27.26 -33.35
N ARG A 171 12.63 -26.01 -32.86
CA ARG A 171 13.57 -25.40 -31.91
C ARG A 171 13.10 -25.64 -30.47
N ALA A 172 13.14 -26.90 -30.02
CA ALA A 172 12.57 -27.35 -28.74
C ALA A 172 13.10 -26.56 -27.52
N ASP A 173 14.41 -26.30 -27.45
CA ASP A 173 15.02 -25.58 -26.32
C ASP A 173 14.52 -24.14 -26.18
N LYS A 174 14.47 -23.40 -27.31
CA LYS A 174 13.95 -22.03 -27.34
C LYS A 174 12.45 -22.01 -27.02
N SER A 175 11.71 -22.98 -27.55
CA SER A 175 10.28 -23.15 -27.25
C SER A 175 10.05 -23.34 -25.74
N HIS A 176 10.78 -24.26 -25.11
CA HIS A 176 10.68 -24.54 -23.69
C HIS A 176 11.06 -23.31 -22.85
N ALA A 177 12.16 -22.63 -23.18
CA ALA A 177 12.62 -21.45 -22.48
C ALA A 177 11.62 -20.28 -22.52
N CYS A 178 11.06 -19.98 -23.70
CA CYS A 178 10.02 -18.96 -23.85
C CYS A 178 8.75 -19.32 -23.07
N THR A 179 8.31 -20.58 -23.17
CA THR A 179 7.11 -21.06 -22.46
C THR A 179 7.27 -20.98 -20.94
N GLN A 180 8.42 -21.41 -20.42
CA GLN A 180 8.71 -21.37 -18.99
C GLN A 180 8.75 -19.93 -18.48
N LEU A 181 9.44 -19.02 -19.19
CA LEU A 181 9.48 -17.61 -18.81
C LEU A 181 8.07 -16.97 -18.84
N GLY A 182 7.25 -17.31 -19.82
CA GLY A 182 5.85 -16.87 -19.89
C GLY A 182 5.03 -17.32 -18.68
N ARG A 183 5.18 -18.58 -18.23
CA ARG A 183 4.53 -19.12 -17.02
C ARG A 183 5.01 -18.41 -15.75
N ASP A 184 6.31 -18.20 -15.62
CA ASP A 184 6.88 -17.47 -14.47
C ASP A 184 6.31 -16.05 -14.39
N TYR A 185 6.16 -15.37 -15.54
CA TYR A 185 5.56 -14.04 -15.62
C TYR A 185 4.07 -14.07 -15.29
N GLN A 186 3.34 -15.10 -15.74
CA GLN A 186 1.93 -15.29 -15.41
C GLN A 186 1.72 -15.47 -13.91
N GLU A 187 2.58 -16.25 -13.24
CA GLU A 187 2.54 -16.38 -11.78
C GLU A 187 2.84 -15.06 -11.06
N ARG A 188 3.86 -14.32 -11.50
CA ARG A 188 4.20 -13.00 -10.94
C ARG A 188 3.04 -12.02 -11.10
N PHE A 189 2.38 -12.04 -12.25
CA PHE A 189 1.19 -11.22 -12.52
C PHE A 189 0.03 -11.58 -11.59
N LYS A 190 -0.28 -12.87 -11.41
CA LYS A 190 -1.29 -13.35 -10.44
C LYS A 190 -0.96 -12.90 -9.02
N LYS A 191 0.28 -13.12 -8.56
CA LYS A 191 0.76 -12.71 -7.22
C LYS A 191 0.68 -11.19 -7.03
N ARG A 192 0.95 -10.39 -8.07
CA ARG A 192 0.83 -8.94 -8.00
C ARG A 192 -0.63 -8.49 -7.84
N ARG A 193 -1.55 -9.04 -8.65
CA ARG A 193 -2.99 -8.77 -8.52
C ARG A 193 -3.53 -9.19 -7.16
N GLU A 194 -3.10 -10.32 -6.63
CA GLU A 194 -3.47 -10.76 -5.28
C GLU A 194 -2.98 -9.80 -4.19
N LYS A 195 -1.75 -9.28 -4.31
CA LYS A 195 -1.19 -8.30 -3.36
C LYS A 195 -1.90 -6.95 -3.45
N GLU A 196 -2.17 -6.46 -4.66
CA GLU A 196 -2.91 -5.21 -4.87
C GLU A 196 -4.33 -5.34 -4.26
N GLY A 197 -5.02 -6.45 -4.52
CA GLY A 197 -6.32 -6.74 -3.91
C GLY A 197 -6.28 -6.98 -2.39
N ARG A 198 -5.10 -7.21 -1.77
CA ARG A 198 -4.94 -7.23 -0.31
C ARG A 198 -4.74 -5.83 0.27
N ARG A 199 -3.89 -5.00 -0.34
CA ARG A 199 -3.64 -3.63 0.11
C ARG A 199 -4.92 -2.78 0.09
N GLU A 200 -5.74 -2.98 -0.93
CA GLU A 200 -7.05 -2.34 -1.02
C GLU A 200 -7.99 -2.75 0.13
N LYS A 201 -7.91 -4.00 0.59
CA LYS A 201 -8.68 -4.49 1.75
C LYS A 201 -8.14 -4.00 3.09
N GLU A 202 -6.82 -3.97 3.26
CA GLU A 202 -6.19 -3.46 4.50
C GLU A 202 -6.46 -1.97 4.68
N GLY A 203 -6.34 -1.16 3.62
CA GLY A 203 -6.71 0.26 3.66
C GLY A 203 -8.19 0.50 3.99
N ARG A 204 -9.08 -0.47 3.72
CA ARG A 204 -10.49 -0.41 4.11
C ARG A 204 -10.71 -0.74 5.60
N ARG A 205 -9.98 -1.72 6.15
CA ARG A 205 -10.02 -2.05 7.59
C ARG A 205 -9.42 -0.96 8.47
N GLU A 206 -8.38 -0.28 8.00
CA GLU A 206 -7.74 0.80 8.75
C GLU A 206 -8.62 2.06 8.85
N LYS A 207 -9.47 2.31 7.85
CA LYS A 207 -10.50 3.38 7.92
C LYS A 207 -11.70 3.01 8.80
N GLU A 208 -12.04 1.74 8.94
CA GLU A 208 -13.12 1.26 9.82
C GLU A 208 -12.67 1.12 11.29
N GLY A 209 -11.40 0.78 11.55
CA GLY A 209 -10.87 0.56 12.90
C GLY A 209 -10.49 1.81 13.69
N ARG A 210 -10.53 3.01 13.09
CA ARG A 210 -10.17 4.27 13.76
C ARG A 210 -11.36 4.99 14.41
N ARG A 211 -12.48 4.29 14.66
CA ARG A 211 -13.70 4.87 15.25
C ARG A 211 -14.07 4.41 16.67
N GLU A 212 -13.34 3.50 17.31
CA GLU A 212 -13.70 3.05 18.66
C GLU A 212 -12.47 2.71 19.51
N LYS A 213 -11.83 3.72 20.11
CA LYS A 213 -11.13 3.60 21.40
C LYS A 213 -11.07 4.97 22.08
N GLU A 214 -12.23 5.52 22.39
CA GLU A 214 -12.36 6.54 23.41
C GLU A 214 -13.51 6.09 24.31
N GLY A 215 -13.19 5.71 25.55
CA GLY A 215 -14.17 5.28 26.54
C GLY A 215 -14.19 3.78 26.86
N ARG A 216 -13.21 3.31 27.63
CA ARG A 216 -13.56 2.35 28.70
C ARG A 216 -12.65 2.50 29.90
N ARG A 217 -13.24 3.09 30.93
CA ARG A 217 -12.76 3.19 32.31
C ARG A 217 -12.38 1.82 32.87
N GLU A 218 -11.43 1.90 33.79
CA GLU A 218 -11.03 0.97 34.83
C GLU A 218 -12.14 -0.01 35.25
N LYS A 219 -11.78 -1.29 35.29
CA LYS A 219 -12.16 -2.15 36.42
C LYS A 219 -10.99 -3.07 36.73
N GLU A 220 -10.47 -2.87 37.94
CA GLU A 220 -9.65 -3.83 38.66
C GLU A 220 -10.25 -5.23 38.59
N GLY A 221 -9.39 -6.21 38.36
CA GLY A 221 -9.76 -7.61 38.25
C GLY A 221 -8.53 -8.49 38.40
N ARG A 222 -7.90 -8.36 39.57
CA ARG A 222 -6.89 -9.24 40.16
C ARG A 222 -7.19 -10.71 39.85
N ARG A 223 -6.28 -11.41 39.17
CA ARG A 223 -6.00 -12.84 39.40
C ARG A 223 -4.64 -13.22 38.84
N GLU A 224 -3.84 -13.74 39.75
CA GLU A 224 -2.47 -14.19 39.60
C GLU A 224 -2.31 -15.38 38.66
N LYS A 225 -1.10 -15.40 38.10
CA LYS A 225 -0.27 -16.51 37.60
C LYS A 225 -0.67 -17.90 38.17
N GLU A 226 -0.57 -19.01 37.43
CA GLU A 226 0.72 -19.58 37.05
C GLU A 226 0.65 -20.68 35.97
N ARG A 227 1.70 -20.64 35.14
CA ARG A 227 2.55 -21.74 34.64
C ARG A 227 1.93 -22.95 33.92
N GLY A 228 2.39 -23.07 32.67
CA GLY A 228 3.20 -24.24 32.31
C GLY A 228 2.55 -25.18 31.31
N ARG A 229 3.05 -25.15 30.06
CA ARG A 229 3.52 -26.34 29.32
C ARG A 229 3.90 -25.98 27.89
N GLU A 230 5.21 -25.90 27.71
CA GLU A 230 5.99 -26.48 26.63
C GLU A 230 5.23 -27.50 25.74
N LYS A 231 5.27 -27.26 24.42
CA LYS A 231 5.52 -28.29 23.40
C LYS A 231 5.76 -27.62 22.05
N GLU A 232 7.04 -27.61 21.66
CA GLU A 232 7.44 -27.76 20.27
C GLU A 232 6.65 -28.90 19.61
N ARG A 233 6.06 -28.63 18.44
CA ARG A 233 5.90 -29.62 17.36
C ARG A 233 5.45 -28.89 16.10
N GLY A 234 6.10 -29.27 15.00
CA GLY A 234 6.16 -28.55 13.74
C GLY A 234 4.81 -28.16 13.14
N ARG A 235 4.84 -27.05 12.41
CA ARG A 235 3.79 -26.70 11.45
C ARG A 235 4.40 -26.46 10.08
N GLU A 236 4.74 -27.57 9.45
CA GLU A 236 4.66 -27.71 8.01
C GLU A 236 3.18 -27.74 7.59
N LYS A 237 2.48 -26.60 7.67
CA LYS A 237 1.10 -26.43 7.17
C LYS A 237 0.84 -24.97 6.77
N GLU A 238 1.34 -24.55 5.62
CA GLU A 238 0.79 -23.38 4.91
C GLU A 238 0.82 -23.59 3.38
N ARG A 239 0.18 -24.67 2.91
CA ARG A 239 -0.30 -24.76 1.51
C ARG A 239 -1.77 -25.14 1.51
N GLY A 240 -2.56 -24.28 2.12
CA GLY A 240 -4.01 -24.35 2.16
C GLY A 240 -4.50 -23.04 2.75
N ARG A 241 -4.19 -21.92 2.06
CA ARG A 241 -4.73 -20.63 2.51
C ARG A 241 -6.20 -20.67 2.15
N ASP A 242 -7.01 -21.04 3.14
CA ASP A 242 -8.45 -21.12 3.05
C ASP A 242 -8.98 -19.86 2.37
N GLU A 243 -9.40 -20.07 1.13
CA GLU A 243 -10.10 -19.06 0.40
C GLU A 243 -11.33 -18.68 1.23
N ASN A 244 -11.43 -17.41 1.66
CA ASN A 244 -12.51 -16.96 2.54
C ASN A 244 -13.84 -17.55 2.01
N PRO A 245 -14.57 -18.36 2.80
CA PRO A 245 -15.76 -19.07 2.35
C PRO A 245 -16.79 -18.13 1.71
N GLU A 246 -16.85 -16.87 2.15
CA GLU A 246 -17.71 -15.84 1.56
C GLU A 246 -17.36 -15.53 0.09
N ARG A 247 -16.07 -15.51 -0.26
CA ARG A 247 -15.61 -15.30 -1.64
C ARG A 247 -15.87 -16.51 -2.51
N ARG A 248 -15.75 -17.72 -1.94
CA ARG A 248 -16.10 -18.96 -2.64
C ARG A 248 -17.59 -18.99 -2.98
N ILE A 249 -18.44 -18.66 -2.02
CA ILE A 249 -19.89 -18.49 -2.22
C ILE A 249 -20.18 -17.40 -3.26
N GLY A 250 -19.50 -16.24 -3.16
CA GLY A 250 -19.65 -15.13 -4.10
C GLY A 250 -19.31 -15.50 -5.54
N ARG A 251 -18.23 -16.25 -5.79
CA ARG A 251 -17.88 -16.77 -7.13
C ARG A 251 -18.89 -17.77 -7.65
N ARG A 252 -19.35 -18.70 -6.82
CA ARG A 252 -20.39 -19.66 -7.21
C ARG A 252 -21.67 -18.92 -7.62
N HIS A 253 -22.10 -17.92 -6.85
CA HIS A 253 -23.24 -17.08 -7.19
C HIS A 253 -23.04 -16.32 -8.50
N LEU A 254 -21.83 -15.77 -8.73
CA LEU A 254 -21.50 -15.07 -9.98
C LEU A 254 -21.61 -16.00 -11.19
N GLN A 255 -21.09 -17.23 -11.07
CA GLN A 255 -21.14 -18.24 -12.13
C GLN A 255 -22.58 -18.66 -12.45
N ILE A 256 -23.41 -18.92 -11.43
CA ILE A 256 -24.83 -19.26 -11.61
C ILE A 256 -25.59 -18.12 -12.29
N LYS A 257 -25.31 -16.86 -11.92
CA LYS A 257 -25.90 -15.68 -12.59
C LYS A 257 -25.50 -15.59 -14.06
N LYS A 258 -24.25 -15.92 -14.38
CA LYS A 258 -23.78 -15.99 -15.77
C LYS A 258 -24.54 -17.07 -16.55
N TRP A 259 -24.70 -18.26 -15.97
CA TRP A 259 -25.49 -19.33 -16.59
C TRP A 259 -26.93 -18.90 -16.88
N ALA A 260 -27.59 -18.20 -15.95
CA ALA A 260 -28.93 -17.68 -16.22
C ALA A 260 -28.96 -16.73 -17.43
N TRP A 261 -27.94 -15.88 -17.60
CA TRP A 261 -27.83 -15.02 -18.78
C TRP A 261 -27.60 -15.83 -20.06
N ASP A 262 -26.68 -16.79 -20.04
CA ASP A 262 -26.40 -17.67 -21.18
C ASP A 262 -27.67 -18.44 -21.61
N ALA A 263 -28.45 -18.95 -20.65
CA ALA A 263 -29.71 -19.65 -20.91
C ALA A 263 -30.75 -18.77 -21.62
N PHE A 264 -30.96 -17.53 -21.17
CA PHE A 264 -31.93 -16.65 -21.85
C PHE A 264 -31.45 -16.20 -23.23
N ARG A 265 -30.15 -16.05 -23.41
CA ARG A 265 -29.56 -15.73 -24.72
C ARG A 265 -29.74 -16.89 -25.70
N GLU A 266 -29.45 -18.11 -25.28
CA GLU A 266 -29.60 -19.32 -26.09
C GLU A 266 -31.08 -19.63 -26.41
N ALA A 267 -32.00 -19.37 -25.48
CA ALA A 267 -33.43 -19.51 -25.70
C ALA A 267 -34.08 -18.36 -26.51
N ASN A 268 -33.27 -17.42 -27.03
CA ASN A 268 -33.72 -16.23 -27.76
C ASN A 268 -34.78 -15.39 -27.00
N LYS A 269 -34.57 -15.17 -25.70
CA LYS A 269 -35.44 -14.36 -24.81
C LYS A 269 -34.75 -13.05 -24.43
N PRO A 270 -34.70 -12.04 -25.32
CA PRO A 270 -33.84 -10.86 -25.17
C PRO A 270 -34.12 -10.05 -23.89
N ASP A 271 -35.40 -9.82 -23.55
CA ASP A 271 -35.76 -9.04 -22.36
C ASP A 271 -35.26 -9.69 -21.06
N ARG A 272 -35.37 -11.03 -20.96
CA ARG A 272 -34.88 -11.78 -19.81
C ARG A 272 -33.36 -11.88 -19.80
N ALA A 273 -32.75 -11.98 -20.98
CA ALA A 273 -31.30 -11.98 -21.13
C ALA A 273 -30.69 -10.65 -20.64
N ASP A 274 -31.30 -9.51 -20.97
CA ASP A 274 -30.82 -8.20 -20.52
C ASP A 274 -30.93 -8.03 -19.00
N LEU A 275 -32.04 -8.46 -18.40
CA LEU A 275 -32.19 -8.45 -16.94
C LEU A 275 -31.17 -9.37 -16.25
N ALA A 276 -30.97 -10.58 -16.78
CA ALA A 276 -29.97 -11.52 -16.26
C ALA A 276 -28.53 -11.00 -16.42
N LYS A 277 -28.23 -10.31 -17.53
CA LYS A 277 -26.94 -9.65 -17.76
C LYS A 277 -26.68 -8.57 -16.71
N ARG A 278 -27.66 -7.69 -16.44
CA ARG A 278 -27.55 -6.66 -15.38
C ARG A 278 -27.34 -7.30 -14.00
N MET A 279 -28.07 -8.36 -13.70
CA MET A 279 -27.90 -9.14 -12.46
C MET A 279 -26.48 -9.73 -12.33
N TRP A 280 -25.91 -10.27 -13.41
CA TRP A 280 -24.56 -10.83 -13.45
C TRP A 280 -23.48 -9.74 -13.30
N GLN A 281 -23.59 -8.65 -14.06
CA GLN A 281 -22.65 -7.52 -13.99
C GLN A 281 -22.62 -6.88 -12.60
N ALA A 282 -23.77 -6.65 -11.98
CA ALA A 282 -23.85 -6.11 -10.62
C ALA A 282 -23.20 -7.05 -9.59
N ALA A 283 -23.28 -8.38 -9.78
CA ALA A 283 -22.59 -9.34 -8.93
C ALA A 283 -21.06 -9.33 -9.15
N ALA A 284 -20.60 -9.17 -10.39
CA ALA A 284 -19.18 -9.07 -10.73
C ALA A 284 -18.54 -7.87 -10.03
N ILE A 285 -19.16 -6.69 -10.18
CA ILE A 285 -18.70 -5.43 -9.57
C ILE A 285 -18.57 -5.54 -8.05
N ARG A 286 -19.54 -6.19 -7.38
CA ARG A 286 -19.46 -6.41 -5.93
C ARG A 286 -18.32 -7.35 -5.53
N LEU A 287 -18.11 -8.41 -6.31
CA LEU A 287 -17.06 -9.39 -6.03
C LEU A 287 -15.66 -8.78 -6.22
N GLU A 288 -15.52 -7.91 -7.23
CA GLU A 288 -14.31 -7.16 -7.54
C GLU A 288 -14.07 -6.00 -6.58
N GLY A 289 -15.06 -5.62 -5.76
CA GLY A 289 -14.95 -4.52 -4.80
C GLY A 289 -15.16 -3.13 -5.41
N GLN A 290 -15.60 -3.07 -6.66
CA GLN A 290 -15.83 -1.83 -7.41
C GLN A 290 -17.18 -1.17 -7.08
N HIS A 291 -17.96 -1.67 -6.12
CA HIS A 291 -19.28 -1.12 -5.76
C HIS A 291 -19.23 0.33 -5.23
N ASN A 292 -18.05 0.84 -4.89
CA ASN A 292 -17.84 2.21 -4.44
C ASN A 292 -17.52 3.20 -5.59
N THR A 293 -17.15 2.71 -6.78
CA THR A 293 -16.90 3.59 -7.93
C THR A 293 -18.21 4.19 -8.43
N GLU A 294 -18.15 5.30 -9.14
CA GLU A 294 -19.35 5.93 -9.72
C GLU A 294 -20.03 5.00 -10.73
N GLU A 295 -19.24 4.42 -11.63
CA GLU A 295 -19.69 3.41 -12.59
C GLU A 295 -20.30 2.19 -11.89
N GLY A 296 -19.61 1.67 -10.86
CA GLY A 296 -20.07 0.52 -10.09
C GLY A 296 -21.42 0.78 -9.41
N ARG A 297 -21.61 1.99 -8.85
CA ARG A 297 -22.89 2.42 -8.28
C ARG A 297 -23.97 2.52 -9.34
N GLY A 298 -23.66 3.02 -10.53
CA GLY A 298 -24.59 3.11 -11.66
C GLY A 298 -25.13 1.74 -12.08
N VAL A 299 -24.26 0.74 -12.21
CA VAL A 299 -24.66 -0.63 -12.57
C VAL A 299 -25.45 -1.28 -11.44
N ILE A 300 -25.03 -1.11 -10.19
CA ILE A 300 -25.73 -1.69 -9.02
C ILE A 300 -27.14 -1.11 -8.85
N LYS A 301 -27.34 0.19 -9.13
CA LYS A 301 -28.67 0.82 -9.08
C LYS A 301 -29.67 0.21 -10.08
N ARG A 302 -29.17 -0.32 -11.20
CA ARG A 302 -29.98 -0.96 -12.25
C ARG A 302 -30.15 -2.46 -12.05
N GLU A 303 -29.65 -3.02 -10.94
CA GLU A 303 -29.80 -4.44 -10.64
C GLU A 303 -31.29 -4.77 -10.40
N PRO A 304 -31.81 -5.89 -10.94
CA PRO A 304 -33.16 -6.33 -10.64
C PRO A 304 -33.38 -6.52 -9.14
N SER A 305 -34.62 -6.31 -8.68
CA SER A 305 -35.03 -6.58 -7.30
C SER A 305 -34.72 -8.03 -6.90
N LEU A 306 -34.59 -8.34 -5.60
CA LEU A 306 -34.34 -9.73 -5.16
C LEU A 306 -35.45 -10.70 -5.60
N GLY A 307 -36.71 -10.24 -5.70
CA GLY A 307 -37.82 -11.03 -6.23
C GLY A 307 -37.60 -11.35 -7.71
N ASN A 308 -37.33 -10.33 -8.52
CA ASN A 308 -37.07 -10.50 -9.96
C ASN A 308 -35.83 -11.37 -10.20
N GLN A 309 -34.78 -11.25 -9.38
CA GLN A 309 -33.60 -12.13 -9.46
C GLN A 309 -33.98 -13.60 -9.21
N ALA A 310 -34.82 -13.87 -8.22
CA ALA A 310 -35.29 -15.23 -7.93
C ALA A 310 -36.15 -15.80 -9.08
N GLU A 311 -37.05 -14.99 -9.64
CA GLU A 311 -37.89 -15.38 -10.79
C GLU A 311 -37.05 -15.69 -12.04
N LEU A 312 -36.05 -14.85 -12.34
CA LEU A 312 -35.11 -15.10 -13.44
C LEU A 312 -34.35 -16.42 -13.26
N LEU A 313 -33.90 -16.71 -12.03
CA LEU A 313 -33.20 -17.97 -11.74
C LEU A 313 -34.12 -19.19 -11.86
N ARG A 314 -35.39 -19.11 -11.44
CA ARG A 314 -36.39 -20.17 -11.64
C ARG A 314 -36.72 -20.41 -13.11
N ALA A 315 -36.83 -19.33 -13.90
CA ALA A 315 -37.04 -19.46 -15.33
C ALA A 315 -35.82 -20.07 -16.04
N ALA A 316 -34.60 -19.72 -15.64
CA ALA A 316 -33.38 -20.36 -16.14
C ALA A 316 -33.27 -21.83 -15.73
N HIS A 317 -33.73 -22.19 -14.53
CA HIS A 317 -33.85 -23.58 -14.08
C HIS A 317 -34.74 -24.41 -15.04
N GLY A 318 -35.90 -23.88 -15.43
CA GLY A 318 -36.80 -24.54 -16.40
C GLY A 318 -36.11 -24.83 -17.73
N LEU A 319 -35.44 -23.83 -18.31
CA LEU A 319 -34.68 -23.97 -19.57
C LEU A 319 -33.58 -25.04 -19.45
N TYR A 320 -32.79 -25.02 -18.38
CA TYR A 320 -31.73 -26.01 -18.21
C TYR A 320 -32.27 -27.43 -17.96
N LYS A 321 -33.44 -27.56 -17.36
CA LYS A 321 -34.11 -28.85 -17.21
C LYS A 321 -34.58 -29.39 -18.56
N GLU A 322 -35.17 -28.54 -19.40
CA GLU A 322 -35.59 -28.88 -20.77
C GLU A 322 -34.39 -29.31 -21.65
N TRP A 323 -33.22 -28.67 -21.48
CA TRP A 323 -32.00 -29.01 -22.22
C TRP A 323 -31.20 -30.18 -21.62
N GLY A 324 -31.68 -30.82 -20.55
CA GLY A 324 -30.97 -31.94 -19.90
C GLY A 324 -29.73 -31.55 -19.08
N HIS A 325 -29.52 -30.26 -18.80
CA HIS A 325 -28.39 -29.78 -17.99
C HIS A 325 -28.71 -29.80 -16.48
N GLN A 326 -28.79 -31.01 -15.91
CA GLN A 326 -29.23 -31.23 -14.51
C GLN A 326 -28.42 -30.45 -13.47
N GLU A 327 -27.09 -30.37 -13.60
CA GLU A 327 -26.24 -29.64 -12.64
C GLU A 327 -26.55 -28.13 -12.63
N ARG A 328 -26.69 -27.52 -13.82
CA ARG A 328 -27.01 -26.09 -13.95
C ARG A 328 -28.44 -25.81 -13.50
N ALA A 329 -29.37 -26.72 -13.78
CA ALA A 329 -30.73 -26.65 -13.28
C ALA A 329 -30.75 -26.69 -11.74
N GLY A 330 -30.05 -27.63 -11.10
CA GLY A 330 -29.98 -27.72 -9.64
C GLY A 330 -29.39 -26.45 -9.01
N ALA A 331 -28.26 -25.97 -9.53
CA ALA A 331 -27.59 -24.78 -9.00
C ALA A 331 -28.41 -23.48 -9.15
N THR A 332 -29.15 -23.33 -10.26
CA THR A 332 -30.03 -22.17 -10.46
C THR A 332 -31.24 -22.20 -9.53
N ALA A 333 -31.82 -23.38 -9.27
CA ALA A 333 -32.89 -23.57 -8.29
C ALA A 333 -32.43 -23.27 -6.86
N GLU A 334 -31.28 -23.81 -6.43
CA GLU A 334 -30.69 -23.54 -5.11
C GLU A 334 -30.51 -22.02 -4.87
N LEU A 335 -29.94 -21.31 -5.84
CA LEU A 335 -29.72 -19.87 -5.71
C LEU A 335 -31.04 -19.08 -5.70
N ALA A 336 -32.04 -19.51 -6.45
CA ALA A 336 -33.37 -18.90 -6.43
C ALA A 336 -34.02 -18.99 -5.04
N GLU A 337 -33.93 -20.15 -4.39
CA GLU A 337 -34.47 -20.35 -3.03
C GLU A 337 -33.75 -19.49 -1.99
N VAL A 338 -32.43 -19.32 -2.11
CA VAL A 338 -31.66 -18.39 -1.26
C VAL A 338 -32.18 -16.96 -1.39
N TYR A 339 -32.54 -16.52 -2.60
CA TYR A 339 -33.11 -15.18 -2.81
C TYR A 339 -34.54 -15.06 -2.31
N MET A 340 -35.37 -16.08 -2.50
CA MET A 340 -36.73 -16.09 -1.94
C MET A 340 -36.73 -16.04 -0.41
N LYS A 341 -35.83 -16.78 0.24
CA LYS A 341 -35.66 -16.72 1.71
C LYS A 341 -35.28 -15.32 2.17
N LYS A 342 -34.42 -14.61 1.42
CA LYS A 342 -34.07 -13.21 1.71
C LYS A 342 -35.25 -12.26 1.52
N VAL A 343 -36.09 -12.49 0.51
CA VAL A 343 -37.31 -11.70 0.28
C VAL A 343 -38.30 -11.90 1.43
N ARG A 344 -38.58 -13.15 1.83
CA ARG A 344 -39.46 -13.48 2.98
C ARG A 344 -38.95 -12.84 4.27
N GLY A 345 -37.66 -13.02 4.57
CA GLY A 345 -37.05 -12.42 5.75
C GLY A 345 -36.95 -10.89 5.72
N ARG A 346 -37.16 -10.22 4.58
CA ARG A 346 -37.34 -8.75 4.52
C ARG A 346 -38.78 -8.34 4.79
N ARG A 347 -39.76 -9.11 4.34
CA ARG A 347 -41.19 -8.87 4.62
C ARG A 347 -41.50 -9.08 6.10
N GLU A 348 -41.00 -10.17 6.68
CA GLU A 348 -41.19 -10.50 8.10
C GLU A 348 -40.54 -9.49 9.05
N ARG A 349 -39.44 -8.84 8.63
CA ARG A 349 -38.74 -7.84 9.43
C ARG A 349 -39.42 -6.46 9.46
N GLY A 350 -40.49 -6.28 8.68
CA GLY A 350 -41.34 -5.08 8.71
C GLY A 350 -40.62 -3.73 8.50
N PRO A 351 -41.38 -2.62 8.53
CA PRO A 351 -40.84 -1.25 8.50
C PRO A 351 -40.12 -0.83 9.81
N GLU A 352 -40.03 -1.72 10.80
CA GLU A 352 -39.52 -1.42 12.14
C GLU A 352 -38.03 -0.98 12.11
N ARG A 353 -37.23 -1.56 11.21
CA ARG A 353 -35.81 -1.17 11.02
C ARG A 353 -35.59 0.15 10.27
N GLU A 354 -36.60 0.65 9.58
CA GLU A 354 -36.51 1.96 8.92
C GLU A 354 -36.65 3.08 9.96
N ARG A 355 -37.50 2.88 10.97
CA ARG A 355 -37.66 3.79 12.13
C ARG A 355 -36.40 3.84 13.01
N ASP A 356 -35.68 2.73 13.17
CA ASP A 356 -34.43 2.70 13.97
C ASP A 356 -33.25 3.39 13.27
N ARG A 357 -33.22 3.42 11.93
CA ARG A 357 -32.18 4.17 11.18
C ARG A 357 -32.34 5.67 11.32
N ASP A 358 -33.58 6.16 11.34
CA ASP A 358 -33.84 7.59 11.50
C ASP A 358 -33.55 8.08 12.94
N ARG A 359 -33.68 7.19 13.93
CA ARG A 359 -33.29 7.50 15.33
C ARG A 359 -31.77 7.50 15.55
N GLY A 360 -31.00 6.74 14.76
CA GLY A 360 -29.55 6.60 14.93
C GLY A 360 -28.66 7.71 14.33
N ALA A 361 -29.24 8.71 13.63
CA ALA A 361 -28.46 9.75 12.94
C ALA A 361 -28.02 10.94 13.83
N ARG A 362 -28.37 10.96 15.12
CA ARG A 362 -27.88 11.95 16.09
C ARG A 362 -26.80 11.34 16.99
N VAL A 363 -25.57 11.22 16.48
CA VAL A 363 -24.39 10.91 17.32
C VAL A 363 -23.45 12.12 17.32
N PRO A 364 -23.08 12.68 18.49
CA PRO A 364 -22.21 13.85 18.58
C PRO A 364 -20.79 13.53 18.12
N ARG A 365 -20.17 14.44 17.36
CA ARG A 365 -18.76 14.34 16.92
C ARG A 365 -17.84 14.73 18.10
N HIS A 366 -17.01 13.82 18.57
CA HIS A 366 -15.86 14.11 19.45
C HIS A 366 -14.57 13.58 18.79
N GLY A 367 -13.47 14.33 18.90
CA GLY A 367 -12.12 13.85 18.54
C GLY A 367 -11.18 14.80 17.76
N HIS A 368 -11.07 16.08 18.11
CA HIS A 368 -9.99 16.98 17.62
C HIS A 368 -9.21 17.73 18.73
N GLY A 369 -9.62 17.65 20.00
CA GLY A 369 -9.07 18.47 21.09
C GLY A 369 -7.62 18.16 21.49
N ASP A 370 -7.22 16.89 21.53
CA ASP A 370 -5.92 16.48 22.12
C ASP A 370 -4.66 16.92 21.34
N ILE A 371 -4.79 17.31 20.08
CA ILE A 371 -3.64 17.76 19.28
C ILE A 371 -3.45 19.28 19.40
N GLU A 372 -4.55 20.03 19.45
CA GLU A 372 -4.53 21.49 19.58
C GLU A 372 -4.05 21.91 20.97
N GLU A 373 -4.44 21.17 22.01
CA GLU A 373 -3.97 21.41 23.39
C GLU A 373 -2.45 21.21 23.52
N ARG A 374 -1.90 20.15 22.91
CA ARG A 374 -0.46 19.87 22.94
C ARG A 374 0.38 20.87 22.12
N ILE A 375 -0.22 21.48 21.09
CA ILE A 375 0.43 22.56 20.33
C ILE A 375 0.44 23.84 21.17
N GLY A 376 -0.67 24.16 21.85
CA GLY A 376 -0.78 25.30 22.76
C GLY A 376 0.28 25.28 23.86
N ASP A 377 0.50 24.13 24.50
CA ASP A 377 1.51 23.97 25.56
C ASP A 377 2.94 24.25 25.08
N ILE A 378 3.27 23.89 23.83
CA ILE A 378 4.60 24.11 23.26
C ILE A 378 4.80 25.58 22.93
N GLU A 379 3.80 26.23 22.35
CA GLU A 379 3.83 27.66 22.05
C GLU A 379 3.96 28.51 23.31
N GLU A 380 3.29 28.13 24.40
CA GLU A 380 3.38 28.85 25.66
C GLU A 380 4.79 28.78 26.28
N ARG A 381 5.45 27.63 26.18
CA ARG A 381 6.83 27.45 26.67
C ARG A 381 7.84 28.28 25.87
N LEU A 382 7.68 28.39 24.55
CA LEU A 382 8.51 29.25 23.71
C LEU A 382 8.34 30.73 24.07
N LYS A 383 7.09 31.20 24.22
CA LYS A 383 6.80 32.58 24.67
C LYS A 383 7.36 32.91 26.05
N ARG A 384 7.47 31.92 26.95
CA ARG A 384 8.13 32.12 28.25
C ARG A 384 9.64 32.31 28.11
N LEU A 385 10.29 31.59 27.19
CA LEU A 385 11.71 31.71 26.93
C LEU A 385 12.08 33.04 26.26
N GLU A 386 11.29 33.50 25.29
CA GLU A 386 11.47 34.82 24.65
C GLU A 386 11.45 35.94 25.69
N ARG A 387 10.46 35.93 26.61
CA ARG A 387 10.36 36.92 27.70
C ARG A 387 11.56 36.91 28.64
N VAL A 388 12.23 35.76 28.82
CA VAL A 388 13.46 35.68 29.63
C VAL A 388 14.62 36.31 28.87
N ILE A 389 14.74 36.05 27.57
CA ILE A 389 15.78 36.63 26.70
C ILE A 389 15.65 38.16 26.66
N ASP A 390 14.45 38.68 26.45
CA ASP A 390 14.21 40.14 26.40
C ASP A 390 14.54 40.82 27.73
N ARG A 391 14.22 40.18 28.85
CA ARG A 391 14.53 40.70 30.19
C ARG A 391 16.05 40.77 30.40
N LEU A 392 16.78 39.75 29.97
CA LEU A 392 18.25 39.72 30.04
C LEU A 392 18.89 40.76 29.12
N ALA A 393 18.36 40.93 27.90
CA ALA A 393 18.80 41.97 26.97
C ALA A 393 18.57 43.39 27.52
N GLY A 394 17.42 43.62 28.17
CA GLY A 394 17.13 44.88 28.85
C GLY A 394 18.07 45.18 30.02
N GLN A 395 18.43 44.16 30.80
CA GLN A 395 19.42 44.28 31.88
C GLN A 395 20.81 44.62 31.35
N LEU A 396 21.22 44.05 30.21
CA LEU A 396 22.48 44.36 29.55
C LEU A 396 22.53 45.82 29.08
N LYS A 397 21.48 46.31 28.39
CA LYS A 397 21.39 47.72 27.95
C LYS A 397 21.48 48.72 29.10
N ARG A 398 20.94 48.37 30.28
CA ARG A 398 21.02 49.22 31.48
C ARG A 398 22.41 49.23 32.11
N ARG A 399 23.17 48.14 31.97
CA ARG A 399 24.57 48.06 32.44
C ARG A 399 25.50 48.86 31.54
N ASP A 400 25.31 48.80 30.22
CA ASP A 400 26.14 49.56 29.26
C ASP A 400 25.92 51.08 29.36
N LYS A 401 24.79 51.55 29.90
CA LYS A 401 24.56 52.98 30.18
C LYS A 401 25.18 53.50 31.48
N LYS A 402 25.62 52.60 32.37
CA LYS A 402 26.23 52.94 33.66
C LYS A 402 27.75 52.83 33.65
N LEU A 403 28.31 52.27 32.58
CA LEU A 403 29.72 52.32 32.21
C LEU A 403 29.91 53.47 31.23
#